data_AF-A0A6L3AMI0-F1
#
_entry.id   AF-A0A6L3AMI0-F1
#
_cell.length_a   1.000
_cell.length_b   1.000
_cell.length_c   1.000
_cell.angle_alpha   90.00
_cell.angle_beta   90.00
_cell.angle_gamma   90.00
#
_symmetry.space_group_name_H-M   'P 1'
#
loop_
_entity.id
_entity.type
_entity.pdbx_description
1 polymer ?
#
loop_
_entity_poly.entity_id
_entity_poly.type
_entity_poly.pdbx_seq_one_letter_code
_entity_poly.pdbx_strand_id
1 'polypeptide(L)'
;RAARGLYPGKRIWCVFQPHQYSRTRHLLKGFSRSFQNADKVIFADIYAARDSEYERTAMNSMKLCEETRTMGVDVRYIPHLGDITKELSFQVKPGDVVITMGAGDVGKVAYDLVSNLG
;
A
#
# COMPACT_ATOMS: atom_id res chain seq x y z
N ARG A 1 -6.98 -12.23 -1.13
CA ARG A 1 -8.22 -13.01 -0.92
C ARG A 1 -8.44 -13.40 0.55
N ALA A 2 -7.44 -13.92 1.27
CA ALA A 2 -7.59 -14.37 2.67
C ALA A 2 -8.30 -13.34 3.59
N ALA A 3 -7.81 -12.10 3.66
CA ALA A 3 -8.41 -11.07 4.53
C ALA A 3 -9.90 -10.79 4.24
N ARG A 4 -10.30 -10.74 2.97
CA ARG A 4 -11.71 -10.56 2.59
C ARG A 4 -12.60 -11.71 3.09
N GLY A 5 -12.08 -12.94 3.07
CA GLY A 5 -12.79 -14.11 3.60
C GLY A 5 -12.90 -14.10 5.12
N LEU A 6 -11.86 -13.65 5.83
CA LEU A 6 -11.86 -13.55 7.29
C LEU A 6 -12.71 -12.37 7.81
N TYR A 7 -12.81 -11.30 7.03
CA TYR A 7 -13.52 -10.07 7.41
C TYR A 7 -14.59 -9.70 6.36
N PRO A 8 -15.65 -10.52 6.22
CA PRO A 8 -16.72 -10.24 5.26
C PRO A 8 -17.44 -8.95 5.64
N GLY A 9 -17.73 -8.10 4.64
CA GLY A 9 -18.44 -6.83 4.81
C GLY A 9 -17.70 -5.73 5.57
N LYS A 10 -16.50 -5.97 6.10
CA LYS A 10 -15.66 -4.94 6.75
C LYS A 10 -14.89 -4.14 5.71
N ARG A 11 -14.67 -2.86 5.98
CA ARG A 11 -13.84 -2.01 5.11
C ARG A 11 -12.36 -2.33 5.34
N ILE A 12 -11.66 -2.73 4.28
CA ILE A 12 -10.25 -3.15 4.30
C ILE A 12 -9.39 -2.05 3.69
N TRP A 13 -8.48 -1.52 4.51
CA TRP A 13 -7.36 -0.69 4.09
C TRP A 13 -6.12 -1.55 3.87
N CYS A 14 -5.47 -1.39 2.73
CA CYS A 14 -4.20 -2.01 2.42
C CYS A 14 -3.13 -0.94 2.24
N VAL A 15 -2.14 -0.90 3.13
CA VAL A 15 -0.94 -0.09 2.96
C VAL A 15 0.14 -0.97 2.35
N PHE A 16 0.60 -0.63 1.14
CA PHE A 16 1.63 -1.37 0.44
C PHE A 16 2.89 -0.55 0.25
N GLN A 17 4.03 -1.05 0.74
CA GLN A 17 5.36 -0.53 0.41
C GLN A 17 6.06 -1.49 -0.56
N PRO A 18 6.15 -1.16 -1.86
CA PRO A 18 6.82 -2.02 -2.82
C PRO A 18 8.30 -2.18 -2.48
N HIS A 19 8.85 -3.37 -2.77
CA HIS A 19 10.28 -3.64 -2.64
C HIS A 19 10.93 -3.70 -4.01
N GLN A 20 11.98 -2.91 -4.22
CA GLN A 20 12.73 -2.77 -5.47
C GLN A 20 11.95 -2.19 -6.65
N TYR A 21 12.63 -1.34 -7.41
CA TYR A 21 12.11 -0.68 -8.59
C TYR A 21 11.92 -1.68 -9.73
N SER A 22 12.94 -2.51 -9.97
CA SER A 22 12.91 -3.54 -11.02
C SER A 22 11.77 -4.55 -10.82
N ARG A 23 11.59 -5.05 -9.60
CA ARG A 23 10.50 -5.98 -9.27
C ARG A 23 9.13 -5.34 -9.48
N THR A 24 8.97 -4.10 -9.04
CA THR A 24 7.70 -3.35 -9.20
C THR A 24 7.40 -3.11 -10.68
N ARG A 25 8.42 -2.79 -11.48
CA ARG A 25 8.31 -2.67 -12.94
C ARG A 25 7.88 -3.98 -13.59
N HIS A 26 8.60 -5.07 -13.34
CA HIS A 26 8.34 -6.38 -13.96
C HIS A 26 6.97 -6.94 -13.60
N LEU A 27 6.49 -6.67 -12.38
CA LEU A 27 5.25 -7.22 -11.86
C LEU A 27 4.09 -6.21 -11.83
N LEU A 28 4.22 -5.05 -12.47
CA LEU A 28 3.27 -3.94 -12.40
C LEU A 28 1.81 -4.42 -12.55
N LYS A 29 1.49 -5.08 -13.67
CA LYS A 29 0.14 -5.60 -13.94
C LYS A 29 -0.31 -6.66 -12.93
N GLY A 30 0.62 -7.47 -12.44
CA GLY A 30 0.34 -8.50 -11.43
C GLY A 30 0.01 -7.91 -10.06
N PHE A 31 0.79 -6.91 -9.63
CA PHE A 31 0.54 -6.18 -8.40
C PHE A 31 -0.80 -5.45 -8.47
N SER A 32 -1.05 -4.67 -9.53
CA SER A 32 -2.30 -3.90 -9.65
C SER A 32 -3.55 -4.77 -9.56
N ARG A 33 -3.55 -5.98 -10.15
CA ARG A 33 -4.67 -6.93 -10.03
C ARG A 33 -4.82 -7.51 -8.63
N SER A 34 -3.74 -7.62 -7.86
CA SER A 34 -3.76 -8.27 -6.55
C SER A 34 -4.55 -7.49 -5.49
N PHE A 35 -4.74 -6.18 -5.72
CA PHE A 35 -5.37 -5.26 -4.77
C PHE A 35 -6.90 -5.17 -4.87
N GLN A 36 -7.54 -5.79 -5.86
CA GLN A 36 -8.99 -5.70 -6.10
C GLN A 36 -9.90 -6.17 -4.95
N ASN A 37 -9.35 -6.83 -3.93
CA ASN A 37 -10.13 -7.29 -2.77
C ASN A 37 -10.10 -6.32 -1.58
N ALA A 38 -9.25 -5.29 -1.64
CA ALA A 38 -9.21 -4.21 -0.67
C ALA A 38 -10.19 -3.10 -1.07
N ASP A 39 -10.79 -2.43 -0.10
CA ASP A 39 -11.69 -1.29 -0.37
C ASP A 39 -10.89 -0.02 -0.61
N LYS A 40 -9.74 0.13 0.08
CA LYS A 40 -8.83 1.25 -0.08
C LYS A 40 -7.39 0.79 -0.07
N VAL A 41 -6.55 1.37 -0.93
CA VAL A 41 -5.12 1.07 -0.98
C VAL A 41 -4.29 2.34 -0.91
N ILE A 42 -3.26 2.33 -0.08
CA ILE A 42 -2.27 3.40 0.01
C ILE A 42 -0.92 2.82 -0.39
N PHE A 43 -0.32 3.38 -1.42
CA PHE A 43 1.03 3.05 -1.86
C PHE A 43 2.04 4.00 -1.21
N ALA A 44 3.00 3.44 -0.48
CA ALA A 44 4.18 4.16 -0.02
C ALA A 44 5.24 4.26 -1.13
N ASP A 45 6.29 5.03 -0.90
CA ASP A 45 7.44 5.04 -1.80
C ASP A 45 8.11 3.66 -1.90
N ILE A 46 8.73 3.38 -3.04
CA ILE A 46 9.42 2.10 -3.25
C ILE A 46 10.59 2.03 -2.28
N TYR A 47 10.60 0.99 -1.43
CA TYR A 47 11.76 0.67 -0.61
C TYR A 47 12.87 0.16 -1.53
N ALA A 48 13.83 1.03 -1.79
CA ALA A 48 14.95 0.76 -2.68
C ALA A 48 15.87 -0.31 -2.07
N ALA A 49 16.38 -1.21 -2.91
CA ALA A 49 17.45 -2.11 -2.52
C ALA A 49 18.60 -2.00 -3.54
N ARG A 50 19.04 -3.11 -4.12
CA ARG A 50 20.09 -3.16 -5.16
C ARG A 50 19.56 -2.72 -6.54
N ASP A 51 18.95 -1.54 -6.61
CA ASP A 51 18.37 -0.99 -7.84
C ASP A 51 19.36 -0.06 -8.55
N SER A 52 19.44 -0.18 -9.89
CA SER A 52 20.23 0.73 -10.72
C SER A 52 19.55 2.09 -10.88
N GLU A 53 20.30 3.09 -11.34
CA GLU A 53 19.77 4.41 -11.66
C GLU A 53 18.69 4.36 -12.75
N TYR A 54 18.88 3.48 -13.75
CA TYR A 54 17.85 3.22 -14.76
C TYR A 54 16.55 2.71 -14.14
N GLU A 55 16.62 1.77 -13.19
CA GLU A 55 15.39 1.25 -12.56
C GLU A 55 14.67 2.32 -11.73
N ARG A 56 15.44 3.17 -11.03
CA ARG A 56 14.92 4.29 -10.24
C ARG A 56 14.20 5.35 -11.08
N THR A 57 14.62 5.55 -12.33
CA THR A 57 13.98 6.48 -13.28
C THR A 57 12.83 5.82 -14.04
N ALA A 58 12.96 4.53 -14.34
CA ALA A 58 11.96 3.79 -15.08
C ALA A 58 10.67 3.53 -14.31
N MET A 59 10.72 3.42 -12.98
CA MET A 59 9.59 3.04 -12.16
C MET A 59 9.46 3.91 -10.91
N ASN A 60 8.23 4.10 -10.44
CA ASN A 60 7.94 4.65 -9.12
C ASN A 60 6.58 4.12 -8.64
N SER A 61 6.27 4.30 -7.37
CA SER A 61 4.98 3.84 -6.81
C SER A 61 3.77 4.57 -7.39
N MET A 62 3.94 5.79 -7.93
CA MET A 62 2.84 6.50 -8.60
C MET A 62 2.34 5.73 -9.83
N LYS A 63 3.23 5.18 -10.65
CA LYS A 63 2.84 4.34 -11.80
C LYS A 63 2.04 3.11 -11.37
N LEU A 64 2.42 2.48 -10.26
CA LEU A 64 1.67 1.37 -9.67
C LEU A 64 0.29 1.82 -9.16
N CYS A 65 0.24 2.99 -8.52
CA CYS A 65 -1.00 3.59 -8.06
C CYS A 65 -1.96 3.86 -9.22
N GLU A 66 -1.50 4.49 -10.30
CA GLU A 66 -2.28 4.78 -11.50
C GLU A 66 -2.80 3.50 -12.17
N GLU A 67 -1.93 2.51 -12.39
CA GLU A 67 -2.34 1.22 -12.96
C GLU A 67 -3.41 0.55 -12.09
N THR A 68 -3.25 0.57 -10.77
CA THR A 68 -4.24 -0.01 -9.84
C THR A 68 -5.56 0.76 -9.87
N ARG A 69 -5.52 2.09 -10.03
CA ARG A 69 -6.71 2.92 -10.18
C ARG A 69 -7.53 2.53 -11.41
N THR A 70 -6.89 2.17 -12.53
CA THR A 70 -7.61 1.72 -13.73
C THR A 70 -8.41 0.43 -13.52
N MET A 71 -8.11 -0.34 -12.47
CA MET A 71 -8.84 -1.55 -12.08
C MET A 71 -10.09 -1.25 -11.21
N GLY A 72 -10.40 0.03 -10.98
CA GLY A 72 -11.56 0.47 -10.19
C GLY A 72 -11.34 0.47 -8.68
N VAL A 73 -10.10 0.34 -8.21
CA VAL A 73 -9.75 0.35 -6.78
C VAL A 73 -9.56 1.80 -6.30
N ASP A 74 -10.09 2.15 -5.12
CA ASP A 74 -9.81 3.44 -4.48
C ASP A 74 -8.37 3.45 -3.95
N VAL A 75 -7.51 4.19 -4.63
CA VAL A 75 -6.07 4.16 -4.39
C VAL A 75 -5.46 5.55 -4.27
N ARG A 76 -4.51 5.66 -3.35
CA ARG A 76 -3.71 6.87 -3.11
C ARG A 76 -2.23 6.53 -3.08
N TYR A 77 -1.42 7.47 -3.50
CA TYR A 77 0.02 7.44 -3.32
C TYR A 77 0.40 8.46 -2.25
N ILE A 78 1.07 8.01 -1.20
CA ILE A 78 1.55 8.84 -0.10
C ILE A 78 2.99 8.36 0.18
N PRO A 79 4.03 9.11 -0.22
CA PRO A 79 5.41 8.60 -0.22
C PRO A 79 5.91 8.23 1.19
N HIS A 80 5.58 9.03 2.19
CA HIS A 80 6.14 8.91 3.53
C HIS A 80 5.22 8.11 4.46
N LEU A 81 5.80 7.14 5.17
CA LEU A 81 5.06 6.27 6.08
C LEU A 81 4.38 7.06 7.23
N GLY A 82 5.02 8.11 7.75
CA GLY A 82 4.42 8.95 8.79
C GLY A 82 3.14 9.67 8.33
N ASP A 83 3.12 10.14 7.08
CA ASP A 83 1.93 10.77 6.49
C ASP A 83 0.82 9.74 6.26
N ILE A 84 1.18 8.49 5.93
CA ILE A 84 0.21 7.38 5.85
C ILE A 84 -0.42 7.11 7.21
N THR A 85 0.39 7.03 8.28
CA THR A 85 -0.12 6.82 9.64
C THR A 85 -1.09 7.93 10.02
N LYS A 86 -0.71 9.20 9.76
CA LYS A 86 -1.55 10.37 10.03
C LYS A 86 -2.86 10.31 9.24
N GLU A 87 -2.81 9.98 7.96
CA GLU A 87 -4.00 9.84 7.11
C GLU A 87 -4.94 8.76 7.67
N LEU A 88 -4.38 7.60 8.05
CA LEU A 88 -5.15 6.51 8.62
C LEU A 88 -5.78 6.91 9.95
N SER A 89 -5.07 7.59 10.86
CA SER A 89 -5.65 7.99 12.16
C SER A 89 -6.87 8.89 12.04
N PHE A 90 -7.01 9.65 10.94
CA PHE A 90 -8.21 10.46 10.68
C PHE A 90 -9.33 9.70 9.94
N GLN A 91 -9.00 8.67 9.17
CA GLN A 91 -9.94 8.04 8.24
C GLN A 91 -10.48 6.69 8.69
N VAL A 92 -9.70 5.95 9.47
CA VAL A 92 -10.11 4.64 9.97
C VAL A 92 -11.25 4.79 10.96
N LYS A 93 -12.17 3.82 10.93
CA LYS A 93 -13.35 3.79 11.79
C LYS A 93 -13.39 2.49 12.58
N PRO A 94 -14.11 2.45 13.72
CA PRO A 94 -14.37 1.20 14.42
C PRO A 94 -14.92 0.13 13.45
N GLY A 95 -14.28 -1.04 13.42
CA GLY A 95 -14.64 -2.14 12.54
C GLY A 95 -13.93 -2.16 11.17
N ASP A 96 -13.10 -1.16 10.85
CA ASP A 96 -12.17 -1.26 9.73
C ASP A 96 -11.07 -2.28 10.01
N VAL A 97 -10.52 -2.85 8.94
CA VAL A 97 -9.33 -3.71 8.97
C VAL A 97 -8.21 -3.02 8.23
N VAL A 98 -7.09 -2.77 8.92
CA VAL A 98 -5.88 -2.19 8.30
C VAL A 98 -4.84 -3.29 8.14
N ILE A 99 -4.36 -3.46 6.92
CA ILE A 99 -3.31 -4.42 6.58
C ILE A 99 -2.12 -3.63 6.05
N THR A 100 -0.98 -3.77 6.71
CA THR A 100 0.31 -3.31 6.20
C THR A 100 1.01 -4.48 5.53
N MET A 101 1.57 -4.26 4.35
CA MET A 101 2.25 -5.30 3.59
C MET A 101 3.35 -4.71 2.70
N GLY A 102 4.38 -5.51 2.44
CA GLY A 102 5.53 -5.07 1.67
C GLY A 102 6.83 -5.38 2.40
N ALA A 103 7.87 -4.63 2.07
CA ALA A 103 9.18 -4.73 2.69
C ALA A 103 9.60 -3.40 3.30
N GLY A 104 10.77 -3.39 3.94
CA GLY A 104 11.29 -2.21 4.62
C GLY A 104 10.54 -1.96 5.93
N ASP A 105 10.00 -0.76 6.07
CA ASP A 105 9.53 -0.22 7.34
C ASP A 105 8.01 -0.10 7.45
N VAL A 106 7.25 -0.55 6.43
CA VAL A 106 5.77 -0.42 6.39
C VAL A 106 5.06 -1.03 7.61
N GLY A 107 5.68 -2.01 8.28
CA GLY A 107 5.18 -2.54 9.56
C GLY A 107 5.04 -1.48 10.65
N LYS A 108 5.90 -0.44 10.65
CA LYS A 108 5.85 0.68 11.60
C LYS A 108 4.52 1.42 11.53
N VAL A 109 3.90 1.53 10.35
CA VAL A 109 2.57 2.16 10.19
C VAL A 109 1.53 1.49 11.07
N ALA A 110 1.56 0.17 11.23
CA ALA A 110 0.60 -0.53 12.09
C ALA A 110 0.83 -0.22 13.57
N TYR A 111 2.08 -0.24 14.02
CA TYR A 111 2.42 0.08 15.41
C TYR A 111 2.08 1.54 15.75
N ASP A 112 2.49 2.49 14.91
CA ASP A 112 2.26 3.91 15.12
C ASP A 112 0.77 4.24 15.08
N LEU A 113 0.00 3.59 14.20
CA LEU A 113 -1.45 3.78 14.13
C LEU A 113 -2.13 3.32 15.43
N VAL A 114 -1.73 2.19 16.00
CA VAL A 114 -2.28 1.72 17.28
C VAL A 114 -1.91 2.69 18.40
N SER A 115 -0.68 3.20 18.44
CA SER A 115 -0.26 4.20 19.42
C SER A 115 -1.03 5.53 19.31
N ASN A 116 -1.44 5.94 18.10
CA ASN A 116 -2.17 7.19 17.89
C ASN A 116 -3.68 7.08 18.13
N LEU A 117 -4.23 5.86 18.19
CA LEU A 117 -5.65 5.60 18.44
C LEU A 117 -5.96 5.21 19.89
N GLY A 118 -4.93 4.93 20.69
CA GLY A 118 -5.03 4.73 22.15
C GLY A 118 -4.96 6.04 22.91
#